data_AF-U6LKQ5-F1
#
_entry.id   AF-U6LKQ5-F1
#
_cell.length_a   1.000
_cell.length_b   1.000
_cell.length_c   1.000
_cell.angle_alpha   90.00
_cell.angle_beta   90.00
_cell.angle_gamma   90.00
#
_symmetry.space_group_name_H-M   'P 1'
#
loop_
_entity.id
_entity.type
_entity.pdbx_description
1 polymer ?
#
loop_
_entity_poly.entity_id
_entity_poly.type
_entity_poly.pdbx_seq_one_letter_code
_entity_poly.pdbx_strand_id
1 'polypeptide(L)'
;MKLLRPSRSPRQQLLLLLLLLLAAAAAPLFGSLPAAAEGTVSAVPVHVEGTGKAAKEKQQQQQQQQQQQQQQQGAILPGREAEVQQILQNPPEDFPVLFDAMPFVIYGKDKEGNYVAFCDSSLIDWEVVGAYSESALSTYIRFLSLFFWARVDRRPASQLTVVVDAGGFALRRVLGGGVRAVLGALLAGLDQTIGHVGERAGRVYILNAPSYLNPLISLVGKLLRKGVKLHTFSKNSSSWKNTLQKDIGEMFLPPEFGGKGIPLQQSLVNKFIREAVLKTIKDKQNREKTPLLQTAT
;
A
#
# COMPACT_ATOMS: atom_id res chain seq x y z
N MET A 1 28.17 -15.67 27.99
CA MET A 1 26.96 -14.83 27.85
C MET A 1 27.01 -14.12 26.50
N LYS A 2 26.18 -14.51 25.54
CA LYS A 2 26.06 -13.83 24.23
C LYS A 2 25.15 -12.61 24.41
N LEU A 3 25.71 -11.42 24.25
CA LEU A 3 24.96 -10.16 24.23
C LEU A 3 24.08 -10.13 22.97
N LEU A 4 22.77 -10.37 23.16
CA LEU A 4 21.76 -10.17 22.14
C LEU A 4 21.73 -8.68 21.79
N ARG A 5 22.22 -8.33 20.59
CA ARG A 5 22.01 -6.99 20.05
C ARG A 5 20.50 -6.75 19.88
N PRO A 6 19.97 -5.57 20.26
CA PRO A 6 18.56 -5.28 20.06
C PRO A 6 18.26 -5.28 18.56
N SER A 7 17.45 -6.26 18.14
CA SER A 7 16.78 -6.29 16.85
C SER A 7 16.01 -4.98 16.66
N ARG A 8 16.38 -4.18 15.67
CA ARG A 8 15.65 -2.95 15.31
C ARG A 8 14.17 -3.30 15.11
N SER A 9 13.29 -2.63 15.84
CA SER A 9 11.88 -3.03 15.96
C SER A 9 11.13 -2.99 14.61
N PRO A 10 10.08 -3.80 14.45
CA PRO A 10 9.17 -3.78 13.29
C PRO A 10 8.50 -2.40 13.02
N ARG A 11 8.52 -1.49 14.01
CA ARG A 11 7.88 -0.16 14.01
C ARG A 11 8.49 0.87 13.05
N GLN A 12 9.59 0.57 12.36
CA GLN A 12 10.33 1.56 11.56
C GLN A 12 10.12 1.47 10.05
N GLN A 13 9.32 0.53 9.55
CA GLN A 13 9.62 -0.04 8.23
C GLN A 13 8.51 0.11 7.17
N LEU A 14 7.25 0.26 7.60
CA LEU A 14 6.19 0.89 6.77
C LEU A 14 6.09 2.40 7.06
N LEU A 15 6.59 2.81 8.25
CA LEU A 15 6.84 4.19 8.68
C LEU A 15 7.66 5.00 7.65
N LEU A 16 8.35 4.31 6.75
CA LEU A 16 9.40 4.87 5.94
C LEU A 16 9.01 5.06 4.47
N LEU A 17 8.10 4.22 3.96
CA LEU A 17 7.53 4.35 2.61
C LEU A 17 6.70 5.64 2.44
N LEU A 18 6.29 6.26 3.55
CA LEU A 18 5.49 7.47 3.58
C LEU A 18 6.19 8.64 4.31
N LEU A 19 7.29 8.39 5.04
CA LEU A 19 8.34 9.42 5.29
C LEU A 19 8.83 10.03 3.96
N LEU A 20 8.66 9.32 2.84
CA LEU A 20 8.90 9.74 1.44
C LEU A 20 8.06 10.87 0.92
N LEU A 21 6.87 11.07 1.47
CA LEU A 21 6.08 12.26 1.16
C LEU A 21 6.45 13.43 2.10
N LEU A 22 7.25 13.20 3.15
CA LEU A 22 7.25 13.99 4.42
C LEU A 22 8.44 14.92 4.74
N ALA A 23 9.64 14.81 4.20
CA ALA A 23 10.80 15.62 4.65
C ALA A 23 11.00 16.93 3.88
N ALA A 24 9.95 17.73 3.79
CA ALA A 24 10.06 19.14 3.52
C ALA A 24 9.87 19.93 4.82
N ALA A 25 10.90 19.84 5.69
CA ALA A 25 11.28 20.83 6.69
C ALA A 25 12.52 20.34 7.49
N ALA A 26 13.65 21.02 7.28
CA ALA A 26 14.86 21.15 8.14
C ALA A 26 15.90 20.01 8.26
N ALA A 27 17.17 20.39 8.00
CA ALA A 27 18.45 19.81 8.46
C ALA A 27 18.98 20.69 9.65
N PRO A 28 20.06 20.38 10.42
CA PRO A 28 21.21 19.50 10.12
C PRO A 28 21.61 18.51 11.24
N LEU A 29 22.39 17.47 10.90
CA LEU A 29 23.55 16.97 11.68
C LEU A 29 24.22 15.77 10.97
N PHE A 30 25.54 15.85 10.87
CA PHE A 30 26.47 14.85 10.33
C PHE A 30 26.64 13.63 11.26
N GLY A 31 27.02 12.49 10.67
CA GLY A 31 27.50 11.32 11.40
C GLY A 31 27.72 10.11 10.49
N SER A 32 28.92 10.00 9.94
CA SER A 32 29.45 8.97 9.04
C SER A 32 29.48 7.55 9.65
N LEU A 33 29.18 6.52 8.85
CA LEU A 33 29.64 5.13 9.08
C LEU A 33 29.91 4.40 7.74
N PRO A 34 30.84 3.41 7.74
CA PRO A 34 31.48 2.86 6.54
C PRO A 34 30.82 1.59 5.98
N ALA A 35 31.40 1.13 4.86
CA ALA A 35 30.99 0.08 3.94
C ALA A 35 31.53 -1.33 4.27
N ALA A 36 31.28 -2.26 3.33
CA ALA A 36 31.78 -3.66 3.15
C ALA A 36 30.89 -4.76 3.77
N ALA A 37 30.70 -5.96 3.21
CA ALA A 37 31.06 -6.58 1.92
C ALA A 37 30.23 -7.89 1.74
N GLU A 38 30.51 -8.60 0.65
CA GLU A 38 29.83 -9.72 -0.01
C GLU A 38 29.86 -11.06 0.73
N GLY A 39 29.04 -12.01 0.24
CA GLY A 39 29.11 -13.43 0.61
C GLY A 39 28.15 -14.29 -0.21
N THR A 40 28.66 -14.85 -1.31
CA THR A 40 27.99 -15.79 -2.22
C THR A 40 28.24 -17.22 -1.72
N VAL A 41 27.24 -18.10 -1.72
CA VAL A 41 27.47 -19.56 -1.66
C VAL A 41 26.55 -20.26 -2.64
N SER A 42 27.19 -20.97 -3.56
CA SER A 42 26.64 -21.87 -4.56
C SER A 42 26.38 -23.24 -3.94
N ALA A 43 25.28 -23.90 -4.29
CA ALA A 43 25.02 -25.29 -3.91
C ALA A 43 24.68 -26.13 -5.15
N VAL A 44 25.44 -27.22 -5.26
CA VAL A 44 25.49 -28.23 -6.32
C VAL A 44 24.24 -29.12 -6.30
N PRO A 45 23.65 -29.47 -7.47
CA PRO A 45 22.58 -30.47 -7.51
C PRO A 45 23.15 -31.89 -7.50
N VAL A 46 22.69 -32.69 -6.54
CA VAL A 46 22.95 -34.13 -6.45
C VAL A 46 21.91 -34.87 -7.28
N HIS A 47 22.38 -35.71 -8.20
CA HIS A 47 21.56 -36.57 -9.05
C HIS A 47 21.20 -37.86 -8.29
N VAL A 48 19.91 -38.16 -8.13
CA VAL A 48 19.43 -39.41 -7.52
C VAL A 48 18.44 -40.07 -8.48
N GLU A 49 18.87 -41.18 -9.07
CA GLU A 49 18.05 -42.10 -9.86
C GLU A 49 17.47 -43.19 -8.95
N GLY A 50 16.19 -43.53 -9.18
CA GLY A 50 15.62 -44.80 -8.76
C GLY A 50 14.23 -44.73 -8.11
N THR A 51 13.26 -45.47 -8.67
CA THR A 51 11.93 -45.85 -8.13
C THR A 51 10.77 -44.83 -8.30
N GLY A 52 10.40 -44.54 -9.56
CA GLY A 52 9.59 -43.36 -9.92
C GLY A 52 8.09 -43.53 -10.24
N LYS A 53 7.34 -44.49 -9.68
CA LYS A 53 5.86 -44.51 -9.86
C LYS A 53 5.06 -44.25 -8.57
N ALA A 54 5.21 -45.06 -7.53
CA ALA A 54 4.49 -44.85 -6.27
C ALA A 54 4.93 -43.58 -5.50
N ALA A 55 6.21 -43.18 -5.64
CA ALA A 55 6.72 -41.94 -5.06
C ALA A 55 6.16 -40.69 -5.76
N LYS A 56 5.91 -40.75 -7.07
CA LYS A 56 5.37 -39.61 -7.85
C LYS A 56 3.91 -39.31 -7.48
N GLU A 57 3.09 -40.34 -7.21
CA GLU A 57 1.69 -40.15 -6.80
C GLU A 57 1.59 -39.54 -5.39
N LYS A 58 2.40 -40.01 -4.43
CA LYS A 58 2.46 -39.40 -3.09
C LYS A 58 3.00 -37.96 -3.14
N GLN A 59 3.98 -37.68 -3.99
CA GLN A 59 4.54 -36.34 -4.16
C GLN A 59 3.55 -35.38 -4.84
N GLN A 60 2.75 -35.87 -5.80
CA GLN A 60 1.65 -35.09 -6.41
C GLN A 60 0.52 -34.80 -5.42
N GLN A 61 0.09 -35.77 -4.60
CA GLN A 61 -0.92 -35.53 -3.57
C GLN A 61 -0.44 -34.56 -2.49
N GLN A 62 0.83 -34.67 -2.05
CA GLN A 62 1.41 -33.68 -1.13
C GLN A 62 1.51 -32.28 -1.73
N GLN A 63 1.88 -32.16 -3.01
CA GLN A 63 1.89 -30.85 -3.70
C GLN A 63 0.47 -30.27 -3.85
N GLN A 64 -0.55 -31.09 -4.14
CA GLN A 64 -1.93 -30.63 -4.21
C GLN A 64 -2.48 -30.20 -2.84
N GLN A 65 -2.18 -30.94 -1.77
CA GLN A 65 -2.57 -30.53 -0.41
C GLN A 65 -1.85 -29.25 0.04
N GLN A 66 -0.57 -29.09 -0.26
CA GLN A 66 0.15 -27.85 0.02
C GLN A 66 -0.39 -26.66 -0.79
N GLN A 67 -0.77 -26.87 -2.06
CA GLN A 67 -1.42 -25.83 -2.87
C GLN A 67 -2.81 -25.47 -2.33
N GLN A 68 -3.61 -26.44 -1.86
CA GLN A 68 -4.90 -26.17 -1.24
C GLN A 68 -4.77 -25.45 0.11
N GLN A 69 -3.77 -25.77 0.93
CA GLN A 69 -3.50 -25.04 2.18
C GLN A 69 -2.98 -23.61 1.92
N GLN A 70 -2.18 -23.40 0.89
CA GLN A 70 -1.77 -22.05 0.47
C GLN A 70 -2.93 -21.24 -0.12
N GLN A 71 -3.93 -21.88 -0.74
CA GLN A 71 -5.17 -21.23 -1.17
C GLN A 71 -6.07 -20.80 -0.01
N GLN A 72 -5.92 -21.39 1.17
CA GLN A 72 -6.70 -21.01 2.37
C GLN A 72 -6.07 -19.87 3.17
N GLN A 73 -4.79 -19.57 2.97
CA GLN A 73 -4.21 -18.35 3.53
C GLN A 73 -4.75 -17.18 2.71
N GLY A 74 -5.39 -16.21 3.35
CA GLY A 74 -5.80 -14.96 2.73
C GLY A 74 -4.70 -13.91 2.84
N ALA A 75 -4.98 -12.68 2.38
CA ALA A 75 -4.10 -11.54 2.63
C ALA A 75 -3.98 -11.17 4.12
N ILE A 76 -4.94 -11.60 4.94
CA ILE A 76 -4.99 -11.37 6.38
C ILE A 76 -4.13 -12.42 7.10
N LEU A 77 -3.34 -11.97 8.07
CA LEU A 77 -2.52 -12.83 8.91
C LEU A 77 -3.40 -13.73 9.79
N PRO A 78 -3.01 -15.01 9.98
CA PRO A 78 -3.77 -15.94 10.82
C PRO A 78 -4.02 -15.39 12.22
N GLY A 79 -5.28 -15.47 12.69
CA GLY A 79 -5.71 -15.00 14.00
C GLY A 79 -6.11 -13.53 14.06
N ARG A 80 -6.08 -12.81 12.93
CA ARG A 80 -6.49 -11.40 12.82
C ARG A 80 -7.83 -11.20 12.10
N GLU A 81 -8.45 -12.27 11.62
CA GLU A 81 -9.64 -12.23 10.76
C GLU A 81 -10.82 -11.57 11.45
N ALA A 82 -11.08 -11.91 12.72
CA ALA A 82 -12.19 -11.35 13.50
C ALA A 82 -11.99 -9.83 13.72
N GLU A 83 -10.77 -9.41 14.06
CA GLU A 83 -10.42 -8.01 14.29
C GLU A 83 -10.56 -7.19 13.00
N VAL A 84 -10.03 -7.71 11.87
CA VAL A 84 -10.20 -7.07 10.57
C VAL A 84 -11.67 -6.99 10.19
N GLN A 85 -12.44 -8.05 10.37
CA GLN A 85 -13.86 -8.05 10.06
C GLN A 85 -14.63 -7.03 10.90
N GLN A 86 -14.30 -6.86 12.19
CA GLN A 86 -14.89 -5.83 13.04
C GLN A 86 -14.60 -4.43 12.53
N ILE A 87 -13.36 -4.15 12.09
CA ILE A 87 -12.99 -2.87 11.48
C ILE A 87 -13.79 -2.64 10.20
N LEU A 88 -13.91 -3.66 9.34
CA LEU A 88 -14.62 -3.55 8.06
C LEU A 88 -16.13 -3.40 8.21
N GLN A 89 -16.71 -3.84 9.32
CA GLN A 89 -18.12 -3.61 9.66
C GLN A 89 -18.39 -2.19 10.19
N ASN A 90 -17.33 -1.45 10.55
CA ASN A 90 -17.41 -0.10 11.10
C ASN A 90 -16.59 0.88 10.26
N PRO A 91 -17.02 1.15 9.01
CA PRO A 91 -16.40 2.21 8.21
C PRO A 91 -16.42 3.55 8.95
N PRO A 92 -15.39 4.40 8.78
CA PRO A 92 -15.41 5.78 9.27
C PRO A 92 -16.62 6.53 8.72
N GLU A 93 -17.27 7.35 9.55
CA GLU A 93 -18.47 8.11 9.16
C GLU A 93 -18.17 9.05 7.96
N ASP A 94 -17.00 9.68 8.00
CA ASP A 94 -16.50 10.58 6.96
C ASP A 94 -15.90 9.87 5.74
N PHE A 95 -16.02 8.54 5.63
CA PHE A 95 -15.44 7.79 4.53
C PHE A 95 -15.80 8.39 3.15
N PRO A 96 -17.06 8.72 2.82
CA PRO A 96 -17.39 9.25 1.49
C PRO A 96 -16.68 10.57 1.19
N VAL A 97 -16.60 11.45 2.20
CA VAL A 97 -15.95 12.77 2.09
C VAL A 97 -14.45 12.60 1.87
N LEU A 98 -13.79 11.79 2.71
CA LEU A 98 -12.35 11.56 2.62
C LEU A 98 -11.95 10.75 1.37
N PHE A 99 -12.83 9.85 0.90
CA PHE A 99 -12.61 9.08 -0.32
C PHE A 99 -12.62 9.94 -1.58
N ASP A 100 -13.52 10.92 -1.63
CA ASP A 100 -13.59 11.85 -2.74
C ASP A 100 -12.49 12.95 -2.63
N ALA A 101 -12.13 13.37 -1.41
CA ALA A 101 -11.13 14.42 -1.16
C ALA A 101 -9.66 13.96 -1.27
N MET A 102 -9.38 12.68 -1.03
CA MET A 102 -8.02 12.12 -1.09
C MET A 102 -7.98 10.91 -2.03
N PRO A 103 -8.00 11.15 -3.36
CA PRO A 103 -8.20 10.09 -4.34
C PRO A 103 -6.94 9.23 -4.51
N PHE A 104 -6.84 8.18 -3.68
CA PHE A 104 -5.98 7.02 -3.95
C PHE A 104 -6.73 6.07 -4.88
N VAL A 105 -6.62 6.33 -6.18
CA VAL A 105 -7.37 5.55 -7.17
C VAL A 105 -6.66 4.24 -7.44
N ILE A 106 -7.21 3.16 -6.88
CA ILE A 106 -6.80 1.80 -7.22
C ILE A 106 -7.33 1.47 -8.61
N TYR A 107 -6.45 1.02 -9.48
CA TYR A 107 -6.70 0.81 -10.90
C TYR A 107 -6.53 -0.66 -11.28
N GLY A 108 -6.07 -0.95 -12.49
CA GLY A 108 -5.72 -2.28 -12.98
C GLY A 108 -4.48 -2.89 -12.29
N LYS A 109 -3.93 -3.93 -12.91
CA LYS A 109 -2.76 -4.65 -12.42
C LYS A 109 -1.53 -4.36 -13.28
N ASP A 110 -0.38 -4.35 -12.64
CA ASP A 110 0.91 -4.34 -13.32
C ASP A 110 1.24 -5.71 -13.93
N LYS A 111 2.39 -5.80 -14.62
CA LYS A 111 2.82 -7.06 -15.26
C LYS A 111 3.21 -8.17 -14.27
N GLU A 112 3.41 -7.84 -13.00
CA GLU A 112 3.62 -8.82 -11.92
C GLU A 112 2.27 -9.26 -11.30
N GLY A 113 1.16 -8.73 -11.80
CA GLY A 113 -0.18 -9.00 -11.33
C GLY A 113 -0.54 -8.26 -10.04
N ASN A 114 0.24 -7.28 -9.60
CA ASN A 114 -0.05 -6.43 -8.44
C ASN A 114 -0.96 -5.28 -8.85
N TYR A 115 -1.92 -4.89 -8.01
CA TYR A 115 -2.73 -3.71 -8.34
C TYR A 115 -1.87 -2.44 -8.30
N VAL A 116 -2.28 -1.47 -9.11
CA VAL A 116 -1.66 -0.15 -9.16
C VAL A 116 -2.56 0.88 -8.49
N ALA A 117 -2.04 1.60 -7.49
CA ALA A 117 -2.69 2.77 -6.92
C ALA A 117 -2.05 4.05 -7.46
N PHE A 118 -2.88 4.95 -7.98
CA PHE A 118 -2.46 6.28 -8.41
C PHE A 118 -2.84 7.32 -7.36
N CYS A 119 -1.91 8.22 -7.07
CA CYS A 119 -2.12 9.40 -6.26
C CYS A 119 -1.63 10.61 -7.06
N ASP A 120 -2.58 11.37 -7.59
CA ASP A 120 -2.29 12.66 -8.22
C ASP A 120 -2.48 13.76 -7.17
N SER A 121 -1.37 14.37 -6.76
CA SER A 121 -1.38 15.40 -5.71
C SER A 121 -2.19 16.64 -6.07
N SER A 122 -2.46 16.87 -7.36
CA SER A 122 -3.32 17.97 -7.83
C SER A 122 -4.80 17.71 -7.60
N LEU A 123 -5.19 16.45 -7.44
CA LEU A 123 -6.58 16.03 -7.22
C LEU A 123 -6.95 15.94 -5.73
N ILE A 124 -5.98 16.13 -4.83
CA ILE A 124 -6.24 16.14 -3.39
C ILE A 124 -6.89 17.48 -3.02
N ASP A 125 -8.07 17.39 -2.41
CA ASP A 125 -8.71 18.53 -1.76
C ASP A 125 -8.06 18.76 -0.39
N TRP A 126 -7.00 19.57 -0.41
CA TRP A 126 -6.22 19.88 0.78
C TRP A 126 -6.99 20.68 1.84
N GLU A 127 -8.07 21.38 1.46
CA GLU A 127 -8.89 22.13 2.41
C GLU A 127 -9.76 21.17 3.22
N VAL A 128 -10.44 20.24 2.53
CA VAL A 128 -11.22 19.19 3.18
C VAL A 128 -10.32 18.31 4.04
N VAL A 129 -9.22 17.78 3.47
CA VAL A 129 -8.33 16.89 4.21
C VAL A 129 -7.68 17.60 5.40
N GLY A 130 -7.31 18.88 5.26
CA GLY A 130 -6.73 19.69 6.33
C GLY A 130 -7.67 20.00 7.49
N ALA A 131 -8.98 19.85 7.31
CA ALA A 131 -9.98 20.03 8.37
C ALA A 131 -10.06 18.83 9.32
N TYR A 132 -9.52 17.67 8.94
CA TYR A 132 -9.55 16.45 9.75
C TYR A 132 -8.33 16.33 10.67
N SER A 133 -8.56 15.72 11.85
CA SER A 133 -7.46 15.36 12.74
C SER A 133 -6.59 14.24 12.16
N GLU A 134 -5.34 14.18 12.58
CA GLU A 134 -4.40 13.10 12.18
C GLU A 134 -4.97 11.70 12.52
N SER A 135 -5.65 11.58 13.67
CA SER A 135 -6.28 10.32 14.10
C SER A 135 -7.43 9.89 13.19
N ALA A 136 -8.28 10.83 12.77
CA ALA A 136 -9.40 10.55 11.85
C ALA A 136 -8.88 10.09 10.48
N LEU A 137 -7.90 10.82 9.94
CA LEU A 137 -7.26 10.48 8.68
C LEU A 137 -6.54 9.11 8.75
N SER A 138 -5.86 8.82 9.87
CA SER A 138 -5.18 7.54 10.11
C SER A 138 -6.17 6.38 10.14
N THR A 139 -7.30 6.58 10.82
CA THR A 139 -8.40 5.59 10.88
C THR A 139 -8.97 5.31 9.48
N TYR A 140 -9.19 6.37 8.69
CA TYR A 140 -9.62 6.24 7.29
C TYR A 140 -8.63 5.43 6.45
N ILE A 141 -7.34 5.75 6.52
CA ILE A 141 -6.30 5.05 5.77
C ILE A 141 -6.16 3.58 6.18
N ARG A 142 -6.19 3.30 7.48
CA ARG A 142 -6.19 1.94 8.01
C ARG A 142 -7.38 1.16 7.46
N PHE A 143 -8.58 1.74 7.52
CA PHE A 143 -9.80 1.10 7.03
C PHE A 143 -9.70 0.79 5.53
N LEU A 144 -9.36 1.77 4.70
CA LEU A 144 -9.27 1.60 3.24
C LEU A 144 -8.24 0.52 2.85
N SER A 145 -7.11 0.51 3.54
CA SER A 145 -6.04 -0.47 3.33
C SER A 145 -6.50 -1.86 3.77
N LEU A 146 -7.09 -2.04 4.95
CA LEU A 146 -7.61 -3.35 5.33
C LEU A 146 -8.73 -3.82 4.39
N PHE A 147 -9.57 -2.89 3.91
CA PHE A 147 -10.64 -3.21 2.97
C PHE A 147 -10.08 -3.77 1.66
N PHE A 148 -9.09 -3.14 1.03
CA PHE A 148 -8.52 -3.65 -0.21
C PHE A 148 -7.94 -5.06 -0.01
N TRP A 149 -7.17 -5.28 1.06
CA TRP A 149 -6.48 -6.57 1.22
C TRP A 149 -7.47 -7.68 1.57
N ALA A 150 -8.49 -7.37 2.38
CA ALA A 150 -9.53 -8.33 2.75
C ALA A 150 -10.55 -8.62 1.64
N ARG A 151 -10.87 -7.63 0.79
CA ARG A 151 -12.03 -7.71 -0.12
C ARG A 151 -11.69 -7.57 -1.61
N VAL A 152 -10.57 -6.92 -1.97
CA VAL A 152 -10.21 -6.64 -3.37
C VAL A 152 -9.14 -7.59 -3.90
N ASP A 153 -7.94 -7.64 -3.31
CA ASP A 153 -6.85 -8.49 -3.81
C ASP A 153 -6.88 -9.89 -3.21
N ARG A 154 -6.98 -9.99 -1.87
CA ARG A 154 -7.10 -11.24 -1.10
C ARG A 154 -5.92 -12.20 -1.18
N ARG A 155 -4.93 -11.99 -2.07
CA ARG A 155 -3.76 -12.87 -2.19
C ARG A 155 -2.80 -12.74 -0.99
N PRO A 156 -2.28 -13.85 -0.43
CA PRO A 156 -1.31 -13.86 0.66
C PRO A 156 -0.02 -13.11 0.40
N ALA A 157 0.40 -13.04 -0.86
CA ALA A 157 1.61 -12.35 -1.30
C ALA A 157 1.30 -11.08 -2.11
N SER A 158 0.07 -10.56 -2.02
CA SER A 158 -0.32 -9.31 -2.66
C SER A 158 0.63 -8.18 -2.25
N GLN A 159 1.09 -7.43 -3.24
CA GLN A 159 1.76 -6.16 -3.06
C GLN A 159 1.00 -5.07 -3.81
N LEU A 160 1.24 -3.82 -3.42
CA LEU A 160 0.75 -2.65 -4.15
C LEU A 160 1.89 -1.98 -4.90
N THR A 161 1.63 -1.68 -6.17
CA THR A 161 2.43 -0.75 -6.95
C THR A 161 1.82 0.64 -6.80
N VAL A 162 2.60 1.63 -6.36
CA VAL A 162 2.11 2.98 -6.09
C VAL A 162 2.74 3.95 -7.08
N VAL A 163 1.91 4.76 -7.72
CA VAL A 163 2.34 5.83 -8.63
C VAL A 163 1.87 7.16 -8.05
N VAL A 164 2.81 8.02 -7.69
CA VAL A 164 2.54 9.35 -7.13
C VAL A 164 2.96 10.40 -8.14
N ASP A 165 2.03 11.21 -8.64
CA ASP A 165 2.38 12.44 -9.35
C ASP A 165 2.59 13.55 -8.31
N ALA A 166 3.86 13.91 -8.12
CA ALA A 166 4.28 14.93 -7.16
C ALA A 166 4.29 16.35 -7.76
N GLY A 167 3.92 16.52 -9.03
CA GLY A 167 3.91 17.81 -9.72
C GLY A 167 2.92 18.83 -9.11
N GLY A 168 1.86 18.34 -8.46
CA GLY A 168 0.82 19.14 -7.79
C GLY A 168 1.16 19.59 -6.37
N PHE A 169 2.28 19.16 -5.77
CA PHE A 169 2.67 19.62 -4.44
C PHE A 169 3.10 21.10 -4.47
N ALA A 170 2.26 21.96 -3.90
CA ALA A 170 2.57 23.37 -3.70
C ALA A 170 3.50 23.55 -2.49
N LEU A 171 4.70 24.13 -2.69
CA LEU A 171 5.69 24.37 -1.64
C LEU A 171 5.10 25.10 -0.42
N ARG A 172 4.19 26.07 -0.63
CA ARG A 172 3.52 26.79 0.46
C ARG A 172 2.71 25.88 1.39
N ARG A 173 1.99 24.89 0.83
CA ARG A 173 1.19 23.93 1.61
C ARG A 173 2.08 22.97 2.39
N VAL A 174 3.20 22.64 1.79
CA VAL A 174 4.24 21.82 2.41
C VAL A 174 4.84 22.54 3.62
N LEU A 175 5.24 23.80 3.47
CA LEU A 175 5.79 24.62 4.56
C LEU A 175 4.77 24.96 5.65
N GLY A 176 3.47 25.03 5.31
CA GLY A 176 2.38 25.33 6.24
C GLY A 176 1.99 24.17 7.17
N GLY A 177 2.66 23.01 7.11
CA GLY A 177 2.41 21.89 8.03
C GLY A 177 1.16 21.04 7.72
N GLY A 178 0.22 21.52 6.91
CA GLY A 178 -0.97 20.76 6.50
C GLY A 178 -0.61 19.45 5.81
N VAL A 179 0.36 19.48 4.88
CA VAL A 179 0.89 18.26 4.24
C VAL A 179 1.50 17.31 5.27
N ARG A 180 2.21 17.82 6.29
CA ARG A 180 2.81 16.97 7.33
C ARG A 180 1.76 16.17 8.11
N ALA A 181 0.63 16.78 8.48
CA ALA A 181 -0.43 16.12 9.23
C ALA A 181 -1.08 14.97 8.42
N VAL A 182 -1.42 15.22 7.16
CA VAL A 182 -2.01 14.21 6.26
C VAL A 182 -1.09 13.01 6.09
N LEU A 183 0.21 13.27 5.97
CA LEU A 183 1.19 12.22 5.80
C LEU A 183 1.50 11.46 7.09
N GLY A 184 1.53 12.15 8.23
CA GLY A 184 1.60 11.52 9.55
C GLY A 184 0.43 10.56 9.77
N ALA A 185 -0.77 10.98 9.38
CA ALA A 185 -1.96 10.14 9.43
C ALA A 185 -1.87 8.93 8.50
N LEU A 186 -1.47 9.13 7.25
CA LEU A 186 -1.23 8.05 6.29
C LEU A 186 -0.24 7.01 6.83
N LEU A 187 0.86 7.47 7.43
CA LEU A 187 1.84 6.62 8.09
C LEU A 187 1.24 5.81 9.21
N ALA A 188 0.60 6.49 10.16
CA ALA A 188 0.01 5.86 11.32
C ALA A 188 -1.05 4.83 10.90
N GLY A 189 -1.87 5.15 9.89
CA GLY A 189 -2.92 4.26 9.40
C GLY A 189 -2.35 3.01 8.73
N LEU A 190 -1.34 3.17 7.87
CA LEU A 190 -0.66 2.04 7.24
C LEU A 190 0.10 1.19 8.25
N ASP A 191 0.87 1.78 9.16
CA ASP A 191 1.66 1.05 10.17
C ASP A 191 0.75 0.15 11.03
N GLN A 192 -0.44 0.67 11.37
CA GLN A 192 -1.46 -0.10 12.07
C GLN A 192 -1.96 -1.32 11.28
N THR A 193 -1.79 -1.40 9.95
CA THR A 193 -2.18 -2.57 9.15
C THR A 193 -1.14 -3.70 9.12
N ILE A 194 0.14 -3.42 9.46
CA ILE A 194 1.20 -4.43 9.40
C ILE A 194 0.85 -5.64 10.28
N GLY A 195 0.29 -5.37 11.46
CA GLY A 195 -0.14 -6.40 12.41
C GLY A 195 -1.29 -7.29 11.90
N HIS A 196 -1.99 -6.88 10.84
CA HIS A 196 -3.14 -7.59 10.26
C HIS A 196 -2.83 -8.22 8.92
N VAL A 197 -2.03 -7.58 8.07
CA VAL A 197 -1.78 -8.05 6.70
C VAL A 197 -0.31 -8.28 6.39
N GLY A 198 0.60 -7.99 7.32
CA GLY A 198 2.04 -8.02 7.07
C GLY A 198 2.49 -6.85 6.18
N GLU A 199 3.68 -6.97 5.61
CA GLU A 199 4.26 -5.92 4.77
C GLU A 199 3.84 -6.09 3.31
N ARG A 200 3.31 -5.01 2.71
CA ARG A 200 2.59 -5.07 1.42
C ARG A 200 3.12 -4.09 0.35
N ALA A 201 4.26 -3.47 0.60
CA ALA A 201 4.88 -2.53 -0.35
C ALA A 201 5.68 -3.27 -1.43
N GLY A 202 5.35 -3.06 -2.70
CA GLY A 202 6.07 -3.63 -3.85
C GLY A 202 6.97 -2.60 -4.54
N ARG A 203 6.37 -1.73 -5.33
CA ARG A 203 7.06 -0.72 -6.14
C ARG A 203 6.45 0.66 -5.95
N VAL A 204 7.29 1.69 -5.96
CA VAL A 204 6.86 3.08 -5.84
C VAL A 204 7.48 3.91 -6.96
N TYR A 205 6.65 4.62 -7.70
CA TYR A 205 7.03 5.57 -8.72
C TYR A 205 6.64 6.98 -8.26
N ILE A 206 7.61 7.89 -8.21
CA ILE A 206 7.36 9.31 -7.94
C ILE A 206 7.63 10.07 -9.24
N LEU A 207 6.57 10.61 -9.82
CA LEU A 207 6.58 11.34 -11.08
C LEU A 207 6.64 12.84 -10.81
N ASN A 208 7.18 13.57 -11.80
CA ASN A 208 7.22 15.03 -11.81
C ASN A 208 7.73 15.65 -10.50
N ALA A 209 8.66 14.97 -9.82
CA ALA A 209 9.16 15.40 -8.53
C ALA A 209 9.83 16.78 -8.66
N PRO A 210 9.36 17.80 -7.93
CA PRO A 210 10.06 19.08 -7.84
C PRO A 210 11.46 18.90 -7.24
N SER A 211 12.44 19.66 -7.73
CA SER A 211 13.84 19.52 -7.30
C SER A 211 14.04 19.71 -5.80
N TYR A 212 13.21 20.54 -5.15
CA TYR A 212 13.24 20.75 -3.71
C TYR A 212 12.89 19.49 -2.89
N LEU A 213 12.28 18.47 -3.50
CA LEU A 213 12.02 17.16 -2.85
C LEU A 213 13.20 16.19 -2.98
N ASN A 214 14.21 16.46 -3.79
CA ASN A 214 15.31 15.51 -4.05
C ASN A 214 16.08 15.06 -2.79
N PRO A 215 16.46 15.95 -1.85
CA PRO A 215 17.16 15.54 -0.63
C PRO A 215 16.34 14.55 0.19
N LEU A 216 15.02 14.79 0.29
CA LEU A 216 14.08 13.91 0.96
C LEU A 216 14.01 12.54 0.27
N ILE A 217 13.81 12.54 -1.04
CA ILE A 217 13.73 11.31 -1.85
C ILE A 217 15.01 10.48 -1.65
N SER A 218 16.18 11.13 -1.67
CA SER A 218 17.47 10.45 -1.46
C SER A 218 17.60 9.87 -0.07
N LEU A 219 17.16 10.57 0.97
CA LEU A 219 17.22 10.07 2.34
C LEU A 219 16.39 8.79 2.46
N VAL A 220 15.21 8.78 1.85
CA VAL A 220 14.36 7.62 1.98
C VAL A 220 14.82 6.46 1.11
N GLY A 221 15.32 6.68 -0.09
CA GLY A 221 15.91 5.60 -0.89
C GLY A 221 16.91 4.74 -0.10
N LYS A 222 17.64 5.34 0.86
CA LYS A 222 18.60 4.64 1.75
C LYS A 222 17.96 3.85 2.88
N LEU A 223 16.76 4.24 3.28
CA LEU A 223 16.06 3.70 4.43
C LEU A 223 14.97 2.68 4.03
N LEU A 224 14.63 2.61 2.74
CA LEU A 224 13.76 1.57 2.20
C LEU A 224 14.36 0.18 2.41
N ARG A 225 13.50 -0.80 2.69
CA ARG A 225 13.92 -2.21 2.75
C ARG A 225 14.42 -2.67 1.39
N LYS A 226 15.31 -3.66 1.40
CA LYS A 226 15.88 -4.31 0.20
C LYS A 226 14.84 -4.83 -0.81
N GLY A 227 13.58 -4.99 -0.41
CA GLY A 227 12.48 -5.47 -1.26
C GLY A 227 11.66 -4.37 -1.96
N VAL A 228 11.71 -3.11 -1.51
CA VAL A 228 10.94 -2.02 -2.12
C VAL A 228 11.79 -1.36 -3.21
N LYS A 229 11.25 -1.28 -4.43
CA LYS A 229 11.89 -0.53 -5.52
C LYS A 229 11.29 0.88 -5.61
N LEU A 230 12.13 1.90 -5.45
CA LEU A 230 11.74 3.29 -5.61
C LEU A 230 12.33 3.85 -6.91
N HIS A 231 11.44 4.36 -7.77
CA HIS A 231 11.78 5.04 -9.00
C HIS A 231 11.32 6.48 -8.90
N THR A 232 12.24 7.42 -9.11
CA THR A 232 11.94 8.85 -9.05
C THR A 232 12.31 9.54 -10.34
N PHE A 233 11.41 10.40 -10.80
CA PHE A 233 11.54 11.14 -12.04
C PHE A 233 11.34 12.62 -11.76
N SER A 234 12.30 13.42 -12.22
CA SER A 234 12.22 14.87 -12.13
C SER A 234 11.09 15.43 -12.98
N LYS A 235 10.67 16.65 -12.66
CA LYS A 235 9.76 17.45 -13.49
C LYS A 235 10.26 17.50 -14.95
N ASN A 236 9.33 17.29 -15.89
CA ASN A 236 9.56 17.28 -17.35
C ASN A 236 10.36 16.08 -17.91
N SER A 237 10.71 15.09 -17.08
CA SER A 237 11.26 13.85 -17.62
C SER A 237 10.19 13.14 -18.44
N SER A 238 10.46 12.78 -19.69
CA SER A 238 9.56 11.93 -20.48
C SER A 238 9.81 10.43 -20.24
N SER A 239 10.92 10.08 -19.58
CA SER A 239 11.34 8.69 -19.38
C SER A 239 10.44 7.89 -18.44
N TRP A 240 9.66 8.58 -17.60
CA TRP A 240 8.72 7.91 -16.70
C TRP A 240 7.61 7.21 -17.47
N LYS A 241 7.12 7.78 -18.59
CA LYS A 241 6.05 7.18 -19.40
C LYS A 241 6.47 5.81 -19.91
N ASN A 242 7.64 5.74 -20.54
CA ASN A 242 8.19 4.49 -21.07
C ASN A 242 8.41 3.46 -19.94
N THR A 243 8.83 3.92 -18.77
CA THR A 243 9.04 3.03 -17.60
C THR A 243 7.71 2.47 -17.10
N LEU A 244 6.69 3.31 -16.90
CA LEU A 244 5.36 2.85 -16.46
C LEU A 244 4.72 1.93 -17.50
N GLN A 245 4.80 2.24 -18.80
CA GLN A 245 4.31 1.35 -19.86
C GLN A 245 5.03 0.00 -19.87
N LYS A 246 6.34 -0.01 -19.62
CA LYS A 246 7.13 -1.23 -19.52
C LYS A 246 6.71 -2.08 -18.32
N ASP A 247 6.46 -1.46 -17.18
CA ASP A 247 6.30 -2.16 -15.90
C ASP A 247 4.83 -2.50 -15.59
N ILE A 248 3.89 -1.62 -15.95
CA ILE A 248 2.45 -1.76 -15.73
C ILE A 248 1.76 -2.31 -16.99
N GLY A 249 2.18 -1.86 -18.16
CA GLY A 249 1.53 -2.17 -19.43
C GLY A 249 0.62 -1.04 -19.91
N GLU A 250 0.68 -0.73 -21.20
CA GLU A 250 -0.01 0.43 -21.79
C GLU A 250 -1.54 0.38 -21.60
N MET A 251 -2.16 -0.80 -21.69
CA MET A 251 -3.61 -0.99 -21.53
C MET A 251 -4.09 -0.90 -20.08
N PHE A 252 -3.19 -1.08 -19.11
CA PHE A 252 -3.48 -1.02 -17.67
C PHE A 252 -3.04 0.30 -17.04
N LEU A 253 -2.63 1.26 -17.88
CA LEU A 253 -2.21 2.58 -17.48
C LEU A 253 -3.25 3.60 -17.98
N PRO A 254 -3.72 4.53 -17.13
CA PRO A 254 -4.70 5.52 -17.55
C PRO A 254 -4.06 6.57 -18.49
N PRO A 255 -4.84 7.24 -19.37
CA PRO A 255 -4.33 8.20 -20.35
C PRO A 255 -3.52 9.36 -19.73
N GLU A 256 -3.92 9.83 -18.56
CA GLU A 256 -3.26 10.89 -17.78
C GLU A 256 -1.82 10.49 -17.41
N PHE A 257 -1.57 9.19 -17.27
CA PHE A 257 -0.26 8.61 -16.99
C PHE A 257 0.41 8.02 -18.24
N GLY A 258 -0.05 8.39 -19.43
CA GLY A 258 0.55 8.00 -20.72
C GLY A 258 0.17 6.60 -21.20
N GLY A 259 -0.94 6.04 -20.72
CA GLY A 259 -1.46 4.77 -21.22
C GLY A 259 -2.63 4.90 -22.21
N LYS A 260 -3.26 3.76 -22.49
CA LYS A 260 -4.46 3.61 -23.34
C LYS A 260 -5.65 2.99 -22.60
N GLY A 261 -5.55 2.88 -21.26
CA GLY A 261 -6.64 2.42 -20.42
C GLY A 261 -7.81 3.40 -20.35
N ILE A 262 -8.80 3.09 -19.52
CA ILE A 262 -9.88 4.02 -19.19
C ILE A 262 -9.34 5.22 -18.36
N PRO A 263 -9.99 6.40 -18.40
CA PRO A 263 -9.61 7.52 -17.54
C PRO A 263 -9.50 7.14 -16.07
N LEU A 264 -8.57 7.75 -15.33
CA LEU A 264 -8.27 7.35 -13.95
C LEU A 264 -9.54 7.32 -13.06
N GLN A 265 -10.34 8.38 -13.14
CA GLN A 265 -11.59 8.54 -12.36
C GLN A 265 -12.68 7.51 -12.69
N GLN A 266 -12.53 6.79 -13.80
CA GLN A 266 -13.48 5.75 -14.21
C GLN A 266 -13.10 4.35 -13.70
N SER A 267 -12.04 4.23 -12.90
CA SER A 267 -11.59 2.95 -12.35
C SER A 267 -12.74 2.12 -11.76
N LEU A 268 -12.94 0.92 -12.31
CA LEU A 268 -13.95 -0.02 -11.84
C LEU A 268 -13.67 -0.52 -10.42
N VAL A 269 -12.39 -0.67 -10.06
CA VAL A 269 -12.00 -1.10 -8.71
C VAL A 269 -12.33 -0.01 -7.70
N ASN A 270 -12.05 1.25 -8.03
CA ASN A 270 -12.35 2.36 -7.16
C ASN A 270 -13.86 2.55 -6.96
N LYS A 271 -14.66 2.41 -8.03
CA LYS A 271 -16.13 2.40 -7.96
C LYS A 271 -16.65 1.27 -7.08
N PHE A 272 -16.14 0.05 -7.25
CA PHE A 272 -16.50 -1.09 -6.41
C PHE A 272 -16.23 -0.83 -4.92
N ILE A 273 -15.05 -0.30 -4.57
CA ILE A 273 -14.72 0.04 -3.18
C ILE A 273 -15.74 1.04 -2.62
N ARG A 274 -15.99 2.13 -3.36
CA ARG A 274 -16.94 3.17 -2.94
C ARG A 274 -18.34 2.59 -2.71
N GLU A 275 -18.86 1.84 -3.67
CA GLU A 275 -20.20 1.25 -3.59
C GLU A 275 -20.32 0.23 -2.46
N ALA A 276 -19.32 -0.63 -2.27
CA ALA A 276 -19.32 -1.64 -1.21
C ALA A 276 -19.27 -1.01 0.19
N VAL A 277 -18.48 0.05 0.38
CA VAL A 277 -18.41 0.75 1.67
C VAL A 277 -19.68 1.56 1.92
N LEU A 278 -20.21 2.27 0.92
CA LEU A 278 -21.48 2.99 1.04
C LEU A 278 -22.65 2.06 1.38
N LYS A 279 -22.69 0.87 0.76
CA LYS A 279 -23.67 -0.15 1.12
C LYS A 279 -23.53 -0.56 2.58
N THR A 280 -22.30 -0.78 3.05
CA THR A 280 -22.03 -1.16 4.45
C THR A 280 -22.49 -0.07 5.43
N ILE A 281 -22.24 1.20 5.12
CA ILE A 281 -22.72 2.35 5.91
C ILE A 281 -24.25 2.38 5.95
N LYS A 282 -24.92 2.25 4.80
CA LYS A 282 -26.38 2.24 4.70
C LYS A 282 -27.01 1.09 5.48
N ASP A 283 -26.46 -0.12 5.36
CA ASP A 283 -26.94 -1.30 6.06
C ASP A 283 -26.81 -1.14 7.58
N LYS A 284 -25.72 -0.52 8.07
CA LYS A 284 -25.54 -0.17 9.49
C LYS A 284 -26.60 0.80 9.97
N GLN A 285 -26.81 1.91 9.24
CA GLN A 285 -27.84 2.91 9.59
C GLN A 285 -29.25 2.32 9.62
N ASN A 286 -29.58 1.38 8.72
CA ASN A 286 -30.89 0.72 8.71
C ASN A 286 -31.10 -0.20 9.93
N ARG A 287 -30.05 -0.88 10.39
CA ARG A 287 -30.10 -1.71 11.61
C ARG A 287 -30.32 -0.87 12.86
N GLU A 288 -29.66 0.28 12.94
CA GLU A 288 -29.82 1.23 14.07
C GLU A 288 -31.20 1.89 14.09
N LYS A 289 -31.80 2.12 12.91
CA LYS A 289 -33.16 2.68 12.76
C LYS A 289 -34.30 1.68 12.97
N THR A 290 -34.03 0.39 13.06
CA THR A 290 -35.05 -0.62 13.33
C THR A 290 -35.10 -0.83 14.85
N PRO A 291 -35.92 -0.07 15.60
CA PRO A 291 -36.02 -0.26 17.04
C PRO A 291 -36.46 -1.69 17.32
N LEU A 292 -35.92 -2.26 18.40
CA LEU A 292 -36.24 -3.59 18.94
C LEU A 292 -37.74 -3.69 19.28
N LEU A 293 -38.59 -3.88 18.28
CA LEU A 293 -40.01 -4.22 18.42
C LEU A 293 -40.23 -5.65 18.95
N GLN A 294 -39.22 -6.24 19.58
CA GLN A 294 -39.20 -7.67 19.96
C GLN A 294 -38.82 -7.94 21.42
N THR A 295 -38.94 -6.97 22.32
CA THR A 295 -38.93 -7.25 23.77
C THR A 295 -40.25 -6.80 24.41
N ALA A 296 -41.33 -7.47 24.03
CA ALA A 296 -42.60 -7.42 24.74
C ALA A 296 -43.27 -8.81 24.67
N THR A 297 -42.74 -9.74 25.46
CA THR A 297 -43.41 -10.99 25.87
C THR A 297 -42.87 -11.40 27.22
#